data_AF-A0A349TYB4-F1
#
_entry.id   AF-A0A349TYB4-F1
#
_cell.length_a   1.000
_cell.length_b   1.000
_cell.length_c   1.000
_cell.angle_alpha   90.00
_cell.angle_beta   90.00
_cell.angle_gamma   90.00
#
_symmetry.space_group_name_H-M   'P 1'
#
loop_
_entity.id
_entity.type
_entity.pdbx_description
1 polymer ?
#
loop_
_entity_poly.entity_id
_entity_poly.type
_entity_poly.pdbx_seq_one_letter_code
_entity_poly.pdbx_strand_id
1 'polypeptide(L)'
;MTQSPPMELLVNESGEAVLVHAHTLASLPDSANYDRTTRRLVIRFEDGTTQDVGFAIDEAMDEHLQHGKSLLMVRIEGMKPAEGWDLPLTVTT
;
A
#
# COMPACT_ATOMS: atom_id res chain seq x y z
N MET A 1 6.95 5.37 -20.72
CA MET A 1 6.37 4.45 -19.73
C MET A 1 7.15 4.65 -18.45
N THR A 2 6.60 5.39 -17.48
CA THR A 2 7.21 5.57 -16.15
C THR A 2 6.90 4.32 -15.35
N GLN A 3 7.91 3.49 -15.07
CA GLN A 3 7.75 2.38 -14.14
C GLN A 3 7.42 2.95 -12.76
N SER A 4 6.39 2.41 -12.10
CA SER A 4 6.13 2.71 -10.69
C SER A 4 7.37 2.34 -9.87
N PRO A 5 7.77 3.18 -8.89
CA PRO A 5 8.91 2.87 -8.04
C PRO A 5 8.73 1.51 -7.35
N PRO A 6 9.82 0.75 -7.09
CA PRO A 6 9.75 -0.51 -6.37
C PRO A 6 9.12 -0.31 -4.99
N MET A 7 8.10 -1.11 -4.72
CA MET A 7 7.33 -1.15 -3.49
C MET A 7 7.12 -2.61 -3.08
N GLU A 8 7.07 -2.87 -1.77
CA GLU A 8 6.86 -4.21 -1.22
C GLU A 8 5.72 -4.19 -0.21
N LEU A 9 4.78 -5.11 -0.34
CA LEU A 9 3.67 -5.26 0.60
C LEU A 9 3.87 -6.52 1.43
N LEU A 10 3.78 -6.34 2.74
CA LEU A 10 3.79 -7.40 3.73
C LEU A 10 2.41 -7.42 4.39
N VAL A 11 1.80 -8.59 4.50
CA VAL A 11 0.52 -8.77 5.18
C VAL A 11 0.65 -9.93 6.15
N ASN A 12 0.18 -9.76 7.38
CA ASN A 12 0.20 -10.83 8.37
C ASN A 12 -1.17 -11.54 8.47
N GLU A 13 -1.21 -12.63 9.25
CA GLU A 13 -2.42 -13.45 9.43
C GLU A 13 -3.59 -12.68 10.07
N SER A 14 -3.31 -11.57 10.75
CA SER A 14 -4.30 -10.68 11.37
C SER A 14 -4.89 -9.65 10.39
N GLY A 15 -4.44 -9.63 9.13
CA GLY A 15 -4.84 -8.64 8.13
C GLY A 15 -4.19 -7.27 8.31
N GLU A 16 -3.14 -7.17 9.13
CA GLU A 16 -2.33 -5.97 9.23
C GLU A 16 -1.38 -5.93 8.02
N ALA A 17 -1.36 -4.79 7.32
CA ALA A 17 -0.60 -4.62 6.11
C ALA A 17 0.45 -3.52 6.27
N VAL A 18 1.65 -3.75 5.73
CA VAL A 18 2.75 -2.79 5.67
C VAL A 18 3.20 -2.64 4.23
N LEU A 19 3.15 -1.41 3.70
CA LEU A 19 3.68 -1.06 2.40
C LEU A 19 5.02 -0.34 2.56
N VAL A 20 6.08 -0.94 2.04
CA VAL A 20 7.44 -0.43 2.13
C VAL A 20 7.86 0.19 0.80
N HIS A 21 8.46 1.38 0.82
CA HIS A 21 9.00 2.05 -0.36
C HIS A 21 10.32 2.77 -0.06
N ALA A 22 11.16 2.94 -1.09
CA ALA A 22 12.48 3.58 -0.95
C ALA A 22 12.54 5.05 -1.42
N HIS A 23 11.41 5.60 -1.87
CA HIS A 23 11.37 6.89 -2.57
C HIS A 23 10.63 7.95 -1.78
N THR A 24 11.11 9.19 -1.85
CA THR A 24 10.35 10.35 -1.39
C THR A 24 9.11 10.53 -2.27
N LEU A 25 7.95 10.65 -1.64
CA LEU A 25 6.69 10.89 -2.33
C LEU A 25 6.57 12.38 -2.68
N ALA A 26 5.95 12.67 -3.83
CA ALA A 26 5.69 14.05 -4.25
C ALA A 26 4.57 14.70 -3.44
N SER A 27 3.70 13.89 -2.82
CA SER A 27 2.55 14.30 -2.02
C SER A 27 2.35 13.33 -0.85
N LEU A 28 1.65 13.78 0.19
CA LEU A 28 1.38 12.96 1.37
C LEU A 28 0.31 11.90 1.04
N PRO A 29 0.51 10.64 1.47
CA PRO A 29 -0.50 9.61 1.30
C PRO A 29 -1.67 9.86 2.27
N ASP A 30 -2.89 9.72 1.76
CA ASP A 30 -4.13 9.96 2.50
C ASP A 30 -4.86 8.65 2.84
N SER A 31 -5.01 7.76 1.85
CA SER A 31 -5.79 6.53 2.01
C SER A 31 -5.33 5.42 1.06
N ALA A 32 -5.68 4.17 1.40
CA ALA A 32 -5.43 2.99 0.58
C ALA A 32 -6.75 2.32 0.19
N ASN A 33 -6.84 1.87 -1.06
CA ASN A 33 -8.00 1.13 -1.59
C ASN A 33 -7.53 -0.20 -2.18
N TYR A 34 -8.12 -1.30 -1.69
CA TYR A 34 -7.89 -2.63 -2.22
C TYR A 34 -9.13 -3.13 -2.97
N ASP A 35 -9.00 -3.35 -4.27
CA ASP A 35 -10.02 -3.93 -5.12
C ASP A 35 -9.82 -5.45 -5.21
N ARG A 36 -10.78 -6.21 -4.68
CA ARG A 36 -10.73 -7.68 -4.63
C ARG A 36 -10.91 -8.34 -5.99
N THR A 37 -11.69 -7.73 -6.88
CA THR A 37 -11.97 -8.28 -8.21
C THR A 37 -10.75 -8.20 -9.10
N THR A 38 -10.02 -7.10 -9.03
CA THR A 38 -8.82 -6.87 -9.83
C THR A 38 -7.53 -7.22 -9.10
N ARG A 39 -7.60 -7.47 -7.78
CA ARG A 39 -6.46 -7.70 -6.88
C ARG A 39 -5.44 -6.57 -6.94
N ARG A 40 -5.93 -5.32 -6.93
CA ARG A 40 -5.10 -4.11 -7.03
C ARG A 40 -5.19 -3.28 -5.75
N LEU A 41 -4.04 -2.90 -5.24
CA LEU A 41 -3.91 -1.89 -4.19
C LEU A 41 -3.57 -0.55 -4.84
N VAL A 42 -4.32 0.48 -4.47
CA VAL A 42 -4.13 1.85 -4.94
C VAL A 42 -3.96 2.77 -3.74
N ILE A 43 -2.90 3.59 -3.75
CA ILE A 43 -2.70 4.67 -2.78
C ILE A 43 -3.28 5.94 -3.35
N ARG A 44 -4.07 6.65 -2.55
CA ARG A 44 -4.57 8.00 -2.84
C ARG A 44 -3.76 9.01 -2.03
N PHE A 45 -3.40 10.11 -2.68
CA PHE A 45 -2.65 11.19 -2.07
C PHE A 45 -3.54 12.41 -1.81
N GLU A 46 -3.11 13.29 -0.90
CA GLU A 46 -3.84 14.52 -0.53
C GLU A 46 -4.04 15.48 -1.72
N ASP A 47 -3.16 15.43 -2.73
CA ASP A 47 -3.27 16.22 -3.95
C ASP A 47 -4.30 15.66 -4.96
N GLY A 48 -4.97 14.56 -4.60
CA GLY A 48 -5.96 13.87 -5.43
C GLY A 48 -5.38 12.91 -6.45
N THR A 49 -4.05 12.79 -6.56
CA THR A 49 -3.42 11.78 -7.40
C THR A 49 -3.56 10.39 -6.80
N THR A 50 -3.39 9.37 -7.64
CA THR A 50 -3.42 7.97 -7.22
C THR A 50 -2.23 7.22 -7.80
N GLN A 51 -1.76 6.22 -7.06
CA GLN A 51 -0.70 5.32 -7.50
C GLN A 51 -1.12 3.86 -7.30
N ASP A 52 -1.13 3.12 -8.40
CA ASP A 52 -1.22 1.65 -8.38
C ASP A 52 0.13 1.09 -7.90
N VAL A 53 0.07 0.25 -6.89
CA VAL A 53 1.24 -0.29 -6.19
C VAL A 53 1.84 -1.48 -6.97
N GLY A 54 1.14 -2.02 -7.96
CA GLY A 54 1.73 -2.76 -9.09
C GLY A 54 2.31 -4.13 -8.79
N PHE A 55 2.18 -4.67 -7.59
CA PHE A 55 2.56 -6.06 -7.28
C PHE A 55 1.39 -7.04 -7.44
N ALA A 56 1.72 -8.31 -7.71
CA ALA A 56 0.76 -9.38 -7.75
C ALA A 56 0.36 -9.77 -6.32
N ILE A 57 -0.87 -9.44 -5.92
CA ILE A 57 -1.45 -9.94 -4.67
C ILE A 57 -1.86 -11.39 -4.90
N ASP A 58 -1.19 -12.31 -4.21
CA ASP A 58 -1.53 -13.73 -4.25
C ASP A 58 -2.78 -14.03 -3.41
N GLU A 59 -3.25 -15.28 -3.46
CA GLU A 59 -4.48 -15.69 -2.79
C GLU A 59 -4.39 -15.61 -1.25
N ALA A 60 -3.20 -15.87 -0.68
CA ALA A 60 -2.99 -15.79 0.77
C ALA A 60 -3.02 -14.34 1.25
N MET A 61 -2.35 -13.43 0.52
CA MET A 61 -2.40 -12.00 0.80
C MET A 61 -3.80 -11.43 0.62
N ASP A 62 -4.54 -11.87 -0.42
CA ASP A 62 -5.93 -11.46 -0.64
C ASP A 62 -6.81 -11.82 0.57
N GLU A 63 -6.74 -13.06 1.05
CA GLU A 63 -7.52 -13.50 2.21
C GLU A 63 -7.30 -12.61 3.44
N HIS A 64 -6.05 -12.22 3.71
CA HIS A 64 -5.74 -11.35 4.85
C HIS A 64 -6.14 -9.89 4.61
N LEU A 65 -5.96 -9.36 3.40
CA LEU A 65 -6.34 -7.98 3.06
C LEU A 65 -7.84 -7.74 3.11
N GLN A 66 -8.67 -8.77 2.88
CA GLN A 66 -10.13 -8.68 2.99
C GLN A 66 -10.62 -8.21 4.35
N HIS A 67 -9.81 -8.41 5.40
CA HIS A 67 -10.13 -8.04 6.77
C HIS A 67 -9.32 -6.84 7.28
N GLY A 68 -8.40 -6.33 6.45
CA GLY A 68 -7.55 -5.20 6.79
C GLY A 68 -8.34 -3.91 6.95
N LYS A 69 -8.01 -3.16 8.01
CA LYS A 69 -8.64 -1.85 8.32
C LYS A 69 -7.70 -0.67 8.08
N SER A 70 -6.40 -0.94 8.12
CA SER A 70 -5.36 0.05 7.91
C SER A 70 -4.18 -0.56 7.17
N LEU A 71 -3.44 0.30 6.50
CA LEU A 71 -2.17 0.01 5.84
C LEU A 71 -1.13 0.96 6.43
N LEU A 72 -0.07 0.41 7.03
CA LEU A 72 1.08 1.20 7.44
C LEU A 72 2.00 1.39 6.22
N MET A 73 2.13 2.60 5.71
CA MET A 73 3.09 2.92 4.65
C MET A 73 4.39 3.42 5.28
N VAL A 74 5.54 2.87 4.88
CA VAL A 74 6.85 3.19 5.46
C VAL A 74 7.87 3.52 4.37
N ARG A 75 8.51 4.68 4.49
CA ARG A 75 9.70 5.03 3.69
C ARG A 75 10.94 4.47 4.36
N ILE A 76 11.72 3.68 3.63
CA ILE A 76 13.02 3.17 4.08
C ILE A 76 14.14 3.97 3.41
N GLU A 77 15.11 4.41 4.21
CA GLU A 77 16.35 5.06 3.76
C GLU A 77 17.54 4.40 4.46
N GLY A 78 18.51 3.89 3.69
CA GLY A 78 19.68 3.23 4.26
C GLY A 78 19.35 2.05 5.19
N MET A 79 18.35 1.23 4.83
CA MET A 79 17.85 0.09 5.62
C MET A 79 17.18 0.48 6.96
N LYS A 80 16.80 1.74 7.14
CA LYS A 80 16.11 2.22 8.33
C LYS A 80 14.80 2.91 7.97
N PRO A 81 13.75 2.80 8.80
CA PRO A 81 12.56 3.64 8.68
C PRO A 81 12.92 5.12 8.77
N ALA A 82 12.49 5.89 7.79
CA ALA A 82 12.66 7.33 7.74
C ALA A 82 11.34 8.05 8.04
N GLU A 83 10.24 7.61 7.43
CA GLU A 83 8.89 8.15 7.58
C GLU A 83 7.86 7.02 7.61
N GLY A 84 6.70 7.28 8.22
CA GLY A 84 5.59 6.34 8.29
C GLY A 84 4.23 7.03 8.34
N TRP A 85 3.23 6.41 7.71
CA TRP A 85 1.85 6.89 7.66
C TRP A 85 0.87 5.75 7.89
N ASP A 86 -0.04 5.93 8.85
CA ASP A 86 -1.18 5.04 9.05
C ASP A 86 -2.31 5.44 8.12
N LEU A 87 -2.52 4.63 7.07
CA LEU A 87 -3.53 4.90 6.06
C LEU A 87 -4.79 4.09 6.37
N PRO A 88 -6.00 4.69 6.36
CA PRO A 88 -7.22 3.92 6.34
C PRO A 88 -7.25 3.05 5.07
N LEU A 89 -7.54 1.76 5.25
CA LEU A 89 -7.68 0.80 4.15
C LEU A 89 -9.16 0.54 3.89
N THR A 90 -9.60 0.85 2.67
CA THR A 90 -10.95 0.50 2.20
C THR A 90 -10.85 -0.70 1.27
N VAL A 91 -11.67 -1.72 1.53
CA VAL A 91 -11.78 -2.91 0.68
C VAL A 91 -13.03 -2.82 -0.17
N THR A 92 -12.88 -2.92 -1.49
CA THR A 92 -13.98 -2.89 -2.46
C THR A 92 -14.09 -4.21 -3.22
N THR A 93 -15.30 -4.49 -3.72
CA THR A 93 -15.63 -5.66 -4.54
C THR A 93 -15.94 -5.23 -5.96
#